data_AF-A0AA96ZKB8-F1
#
_entry.id   AF-A0AA96ZKB8-F1
#
_cell.length_a   1.000
_cell.length_b   1.000
_cell.length_c   1.000
_cell.angle_alpha   90.00
_cell.angle_beta   90.00
_cell.angle_gamma   90.00
#
_symmetry.space_group_name_H-M   'P 1'
#
loop_
_entity.id
_entity.type
_entity.pdbx_description
1 polymer ?
#
loop_
_entity_poly.entity_id
_entity_poly.type
_entity_poly.pdbx_seq_one_letter_code
_entity_poly.pdbx_strand_id
1 'polypeptide(L)'
;MALRLPGRWNASLRDNSTASQRTALMDRLWDLGTAHWALLDFVNDHVGQLRHPAGLELVVLRRPFRSRQYLVAALVPVGHGLAHQVQDAVPFGIAVAHDPARAAADVTRRLLPSYQRALRTVGHNAGWSTLTADPPSRAVAATGRSPHDATVVASPPATPFASPVAGTRRART
;
A
#
# COMPACT_ATOMS: atom_id res chain seq x y z
N MET A 1 3.52 15.82 -13.63
CA MET A 1 2.73 14.73 -13.03
C MET A 1 2.52 14.94 -11.54
N ALA A 2 3.58 15.03 -10.72
CA ALA A 2 3.47 15.16 -9.25
C ALA A 2 2.54 16.29 -8.76
N LEU A 3 2.69 17.51 -9.30
CA LEU A 3 1.83 18.67 -8.97
C LEU A 3 0.34 18.49 -9.30
N ARG A 4 -0.02 17.43 -10.05
CA ARG A 4 -1.39 17.15 -10.50
C ARG A 4 -1.99 15.93 -9.80
N LEU A 5 -1.22 15.22 -8.98
CA LEU A 5 -1.73 14.15 -8.14
C LEU A 5 -2.41 14.76 -6.90
N PRO A 6 -3.45 14.11 -6.36
CA PRO A 6 -4.09 14.58 -5.14
C PRO A 6 -3.11 14.50 -3.96
N GLY A 7 -3.06 15.56 -3.15
CA GLY A 7 -2.12 15.69 -2.05
C GLY A 7 -0.80 16.35 -2.46
N ARG A 8 0.22 16.20 -1.60
CA ARG A 8 1.53 16.86 -1.79
C ARG A 8 2.56 15.87 -2.28
N TRP A 9 2.52 15.51 -3.55
CA TRP A 9 3.52 14.63 -4.15
C TRP A 9 4.79 15.40 -4.53
N ASN A 10 5.94 14.90 -4.10
CA ASN A 10 7.26 15.36 -4.52
C ASN A 10 7.81 14.40 -5.58
N ALA A 11 8.39 14.93 -6.66
CA ALA A 11 9.08 14.15 -7.67
C ALA A 11 10.59 14.31 -7.51
N SER A 12 11.30 13.18 -7.52
CA SER A 12 12.76 13.13 -7.57
C SER A 12 13.21 12.12 -8.62
N LEU A 13 14.41 12.29 -9.15
CA LEU A 13 15.07 11.26 -9.93
C LEU A 13 15.87 10.37 -8.96
N ARG A 14 15.65 9.06 -9.03
CA ARG A 14 16.40 8.07 -8.26
C ARG A 14 17.43 7.41 -9.17
N ASP A 15 18.68 7.39 -8.72
CA ASP A 15 19.74 6.59 -9.32
C ASP A 15 19.44 5.10 -9.12
N ASN A 16 19.58 4.38 -10.22
CA ASN A 16 19.26 2.97 -10.38
C ASN A 16 20.24 2.30 -11.36
N SER A 17 21.44 2.89 -11.51
CA SER A 17 22.51 2.43 -12.41
C SER A 17 23.23 1.19 -11.89
N THR A 18 23.33 1.03 -10.58
CA THR A 18 24.01 -0.12 -9.97
C THR A 18 23.07 -1.31 -9.76
N ALA A 19 23.61 -2.52 -9.76
CA ALA A 19 22.83 -3.74 -9.45
C ALA A 19 22.18 -3.67 -8.06
N SER A 20 22.91 -3.20 -7.05
CA SER A 20 22.39 -3.07 -5.68
C SER A 20 21.22 -2.08 -5.59
N GLN A 21 21.28 -0.95 -6.31
CA GLN A 21 20.16 0.00 -6.35
C GLN A 21 18.92 -0.59 -7.04
N ARG A 22 19.12 -1.37 -8.11
CA ARG A 22 18.06 -2.09 -8.81
C ARG A 22 17.40 -3.15 -7.93
N THR A 23 18.19 -3.99 -7.27
CA THR A 23 17.68 -4.99 -6.32
C THR A 23 16.88 -4.31 -5.21
N ALA A 24 17.42 -3.25 -4.59
CA ALA A 24 16.70 -2.52 -3.55
C ALA A 24 15.40 -1.85 -4.04
N LEU A 25 15.30 -1.49 -5.33
CA LEU A 25 14.06 -1.00 -5.92
C LEU A 25 13.06 -2.14 -6.14
N MET A 26 13.53 -3.26 -6.70
CA MET A 26 12.73 -4.45 -6.97
C MET A 26 12.15 -5.08 -5.70
N ASP A 27 12.93 -5.17 -4.63
CA ASP A 27 12.50 -5.74 -3.34
C ASP A 27 11.34 -4.96 -2.70
N ARG A 28 11.24 -3.67 -3.03
CA ARG A 28 10.15 -2.78 -2.60
C ARG A 28 9.04 -2.67 -3.62
N LEU A 29 9.21 -3.16 -4.84
CA LEU A 29 8.20 -3.02 -5.88
C LEU A 29 7.02 -3.95 -5.58
N TRP A 30 5.84 -3.38 -5.36
CA TRP A 30 4.65 -4.18 -5.09
C TRP A 30 4.13 -4.87 -6.36
N ASP A 31 4.38 -4.27 -7.53
CA ASP A 31 4.05 -4.86 -8.82
C ASP A 31 4.99 -6.04 -9.14
N LEU A 32 4.40 -7.22 -9.41
CA LEU A 32 5.11 -8.37 -9.99
C LEU A 32 4.84 -8.50 -11.51
N GLY A 33 4.13 -7.52 -12.09
CA GLY A 33 3.77 -7.49 -13.50
C GLY A 33 4.74 -6.68 -14.36
N THR A 34 4.20 -5.72 -15.11
CA THR A 34 4.92 -5.06 -16.20
C THR A 34 6.06 -4.16 -15.71
N ALA A 35 5.95 -3.51 -14.55
CA ALA A 35 7.04 -2.69 -14.02
C ALA A 35 8.19 -3.57 -13.50
N HIS A 36 7.88 -4.74 -12.94
CA HIS A 36 8.88 -5.72 -12.49
C HIS A 36 9.70 -6.22 -13.67
N TRP A 37 9.02 -6.71 -14.71
CA TRP A 37 9.65 -7.12 -15.96
C TRP A 37 10.51 -6.00 -16.57
N ALA A 38 10.01 -4.77 -16.60
CA ALA A 38 10.77 -3.64 -17.16
C ALA A 38 12.03 -3.29 -16.36
N LEU A 39 12.05 -3.50 -15.04
CA LEU A 39 13.25 -3.29 -14.22
C LEU A 39 14.28 -4.41 -14.33
N LEU A 40 13.81 -5.65 -14.53
CA LEU A 40 14.65 -6.83 -14.74
C LEU A 40 15.38 -6.76 -16.08
N ASP A 41 14.63 -6.57 -17.16
CA ASP A 41 15.13 -6.79 -18.51
C ASP A 41 15.75 -5.54 -19.15
N PHE A 42 15.45 -4.35 -18.60
CA PHE A 42 15.93 -3.08 -19.17
C PHE A 42 16.68 -2.25 -18.14
N VAL A 43 17.90 -1.87 -18.52
CA VAL A 43 18.72 -0.94 -17.75
C VAL A 43 18.08 0.44 -17.80
N ASN A 44 17.44 0.80 -16.69
CA ASN A 44 16.91 2.14 -16.44
C ASN A 44 17.78 2.76 -15.34
N ASP A 45 18.92 3.34 -15.74
CA ASP A 45 19.90 3.95 -14.81
C ASP A 45 19.28 5.02 -13.92
N HIS A 46 18.18 5.62 -14.38
CA HIS A 46 17.43 6.60 -13.64
C HIS A 46 15.95 6.28 -13.72
N VAL A 47 15.29 6.36 -12.57
CA VAL A 47 13.84 6.16 -12.46
C VAL A 47 13.21 7.38 -11.81
N GLY A 48 12.01 7.76 -12.24
CA GLY A 48 11.24 8.77 -11.55
C GLY A 48 10.70 8.19 -10.25
N GLN A 49 10.84 8.90 -9.14
CA GLN A 49 10.25 8.52 -7.86
C GLN A 49 9.29 9.62 -7.41
N LEU A 50 8.08 9.23 -7.03
CA LEU A 50 7.08 10.12 -6.47
C LEU A 50 6.88 9.75 -5.00
N ARG A 51 7.02 10.73 -4.10
CA ARG A 51 6.91 10.54 -2.66
C ARG A 51 5.80 11.42 -2.11
N HIS A 52 4.93 10.83 -1.30
CA HIS A 52 3.93 11.54 -0.52
C HIS A 52 4.37 11.64 0.95
N PRO A 53 4.11 12.74 1.66
CA PRO A 53 4.42 12.90 3.08
C PRO A 53 3.82 11.81 3.99
N ALA A 54 2.70 11.21 3.57
CA ALA A 54 2.08 10.07 4.26
C ALA A 54 2.83 8.73 4.07
N GLY A 55 4.06 8.75 3.55
CA GLY A 55 4.88 7.55 3.31
C GLY A 55 4.57 6.79 2.02
N LEU A 56 3.60 7.25 1.21
CA LEU A 56 3.28 6.63 -0.07
C LEU A 56 4.39 6.89 -1.09
N GLU A 57 4.78 5.85 -1.82
CA GLU A 57 5.83 5.95 -2.83
C GLU A 57 5.40 5.27 -4.13
N LEU A 58 5.65 5.94 -5.25
CA LEU A 58 5.46 5.41 -6.59
C LEU A 58 6.77 5.50 -7.37
N VAL A 59 7.00 4.54 -8.26
CA VAL A 59 8.07 4.59 -9.26
C VAL A 59 7.49 4.81 -10.65
N VAL A 60 8.18 5.61 -11.46
CA VAL A 60 7.86 5.93 -12.85
C VAL A 60 9.01 5.47 -13.72
N LEU A 61 8.72 4.53 -14.62
CA LEU A 61 9.68 3.92 -15.53
C LEU A 61 9.28 4.22 -16.97
N ARG A 62 10.25 4.36 -17.87
CA ARG A 62 9.92 4.40 -19.30
C ARG A 62 9.45 3.02 -19.74
N ARG A 63 8.37 2.93 -20.51
CA ARG A 63 7.88 1.64 -20.99
C ARG A 63 8.77 1.11 -22.12
N PRO A 64 9.30 -0.11 -22.01
CA PRO A 64 10.04 -0.73 -23.11
C PRO A 64 9.19 -0.81 -24.38
N PHE A 65 9.81 -0.55 -25.54
CA PHE A 65 9.18 -0.56 -26.87
C PHE A 65 8.02 0.44 -27.09
N ARG A 66 7.73 1.32 -26.11
CA ARG A 66 6.65 2.31 -26.16
C ARG A 66 7.13 3.64 -25.59
N SER A 67 7.94 4.36 -26.37
CA SER A 67 8.62 5.59 -25.97
C SER A 67 7.71 6.73 -25.48
N ARG A 68 6.43 6.73 -25.84
CA ARG A 68 5.42 7.72 -25.42
C ARG A 68 4.57 7.27 -24.23
N GLN A 69 4.99 6.21 -23.53
CA GLN A 69 4.30 5.66 -22.38
C GLN A 69 5.28 5.43 -21.23
N TYR A 70 4.75 5.56 -20.03
CA TYR A 70 5.46 5.26 -18.79
C TYR A 70 4.72 4.16 -18.04
N LEU A 71 5.46 3.39 -17.26
CA LEU A 71 4.90 2.48 -16.27
C LEU A 71 4.95 3.18 -14.92
N VAL A 72 3.86 3.13 -14.18
CA VAL A 72 3.78 3.65 -12.82
C VAL A 72 3.36 2.52 -11.90
N ALA A 73 4.17 2.26 -10.88
CA ALA A 73 3.92 1.19 -9.93
C ALA A 73 4.14 1.67 -8.50
N ALA A 74 3.43 1.05 -7.55
CA ALA A 74 3.55 1.37 -6.14
C ALA A 74 4.74 0.66 -5.51
N LEU A 75 5.41 1.34 -4.58
CA LEU A 75 6.43 0.76 -3.74
C LEU A 75 5.85 0.47 -2.34
N VAL A 76 6.34 -0.57 -1.69
CA VAL A 76 6.12 -0.76 -0.25
C VAL A 76 6.80 0.40 0.47
N PRO A 77 6.07 1.18 1.29
CA PRO A 77 6.65 2.27 2.07
C PRO A 77 7.84 1.83 2.93
N VAL A 78 8.80 2.72 3.16
CA VAL A 78 9.94 2.40 4.03
C VAL A 78 9.44 1.98 5.41
N GLY A 79 10.03 0.93 5.99
CA GLY A 79 9.65 0.39 7.29
C GLY A 79 8.48 -0.60 7.27
N HIS A 80 7.87 -0.87 6.12
CA HIS A 80 6.72 -1.79 5.99
C HIS A 80 7.12 -3.19 5.44
N GLY A 81 8.39 -3.56 5.59
CA GLY A 81 8.93 -4.83 5.09
C GLY A 81 9.18 -4.86 3.58
N LEU A 82 9.32 -6.07 3.04
CA LEU A 82 9.58 -6.31 1.62
C LEU A 82 8.29 -6.69 0.88
N ALA A 83 8.19 -6.36 -0.41
CA ALA A 83 6.98 -6.59 -1.20
C ALA A 83 6.50 -8.04 -1.20
N HIS A 84 7.42 -9.00 -1.18
CA HIS A 84 7.10 -10.44 -1.16
C HIS A 84 6.45 -10.91 0.15
N GLN A 85 6.46 -10.11 1.22
CA GLN A 85 5.78 -10.43 2.48
C GLN A 85 4.30 -10.01 2.45
N VAL A 86 3.86 -9.40 1.34
CA VAL A 86 2.60 -8.64 1.24
C VAL A 86 1.79 -9.03 -0.02
N GLN A 87 1.92 -10.29 -0.45
CA GLN A 87 1.46 -10.77 -1.76
C GLN A 87 -0.06 -10.74 -1.97
N ASP A 88 -0.87 -10.69 -0.90
CA ASP A 88 -2.32 -10.84 -1.01
C ASP A 88 -3.07 -9.58 -1.51
N ALA A 89 -2.37 -8.45 -1.68
CA ALA A 89 -2.96 -7.23 -2.21
C ALA A 89 -1.98 -6.49 -3.13
N VAL A 90 -1.84 -6.95 -4.38
CA VAL A 90 -0.90 -6.34 -5.35
C VAL A 90 -1.57 -5.20 -6.11
N PRO A 91 -1.21 -3.92 -5.86
CA PRO A 91 -1.53 -2.84 -6.78
C PRO A 91 -0.65 -2.98 -8.02
N PHE A 92 -1.17 -3.69 -9.04
CA PHE A 92 -0.47 -3.83 -10.32
C PHE A 92 -0.08 -2.46 -10.89
N GLY A 93 1.11 -2.42 -11.46
CA GLY A 93 1.58 -1.24 -12.17
C GLY A 93 0.66 -0.92 -13.35
N ILE A 94 0.48 0.37 -13.64
CA ILE A 94 -0.31 0.82 -14.80
C ILE A 94 0.58 1.47 -15.84
N ALA A 95 0.27 1.24 -17.11
CA ALA A 95 0.82 2.04 -18.20
C ALA A 95 0.04 3.35 -18.33
N VAL A 96 0.75 4.46 -18.41
CA VAL A 96 0.20 5.82 -18.58
C VAL A 96 0.79 6.49 -19.80
N ALA A 97 0.06 7.44 -20.37
CA ALA A 97 0.56 8.28 -21.45
C ALA A 97 1.69 9.21 -20.98
N HIS A 98 2.54 9.67 -21.89
CA HIS A 98 3.56 10.68 -21.58
C HIS A 98 3.00 12.05 -21.17
N ASP A 99 1.74 12.34 -21.52
CA ASP A 99 1.08 13.57 -21.10
C ASP A 99 0.91 13.59 -19.57
N PRO A 100 1.49 14.56 -18.86
CA PRO A 100 1.55 14.56 -17.40
C PRO A 100 0.19 14.77 -16.73
N ALA A 101 -0.80 15.34 -17.43
CA ALA A 101 -2.15 15.53 -16.91
C ALA A 101 -2.96 14.24 -16.99
N ARG A 102 -2.93 13.58 -18.16
CA ARG A 102 -3.54 12.25 -18.36
C ARG A 102 -2.91 11.20 -17.45
N ALA A 103 -1.58 11.19 -17.33
CA ALA A 103 -0.89 10.29 -16.43
C ALA A 103 -1.31 10.47 -14.96
N ALA A 104 -1.42 11.72 -14.50
CA ALA A 104 -1.88 12.00 -13.13
C ALA A 104 -3.34 11.56 -12.93
N ALA A 105 -4.21 11.78 -13.92
CA ALA A 105 -5.60 11.33 -13.86
C ALA A 105 -5.70 9.78 -13.79
N ASP A 106 -4.93 9.08 -14.61
CA ASP A 106 -4.90 7.60 -14.63
C ASP A 106 -4.40 7.04 -13.30
N VAL A 107 -3.31 7.60 -12.75
CA VAL A 107 -2.79 7.19 -11.44
C VAL A 107 -3.80 7.45 -10.33
N THR A 108 -4.45 8.61 -10.35
CA THR A 108 -5.45 8.98 -9.34
C THR A 108 -6.66 8.07 -9.36
N ARG A 109 -7.14 7.68 -10.55
CA ARG A 109 -8.36 6.89 -10.70
C ARG A 109 -8.13 5.39 -10.52
N ARG A 110 -6.95 4.88 -10.89
CA ARG A 110 -6.71 3.44 -11.00
C ARG A 110 -5.69 2.94 -9.97
N LEU A 111 -4.56 3.61 -9.85
CA LEU A 111 -3.45 3.13 -9.02
C LEU A 111 -3.62 3.50 -7.54
N LEU A 112 -3.95 4.75 -7.23
CA LEU A 112 -4.05 5.21 -5.83
C LEU A 112 -5.12 4.46 -5.02
N PRO A 113 -6.35 4.20 -5.52
CA PRO A 113 -7.34 3.45 -4.76
C PRO A 113 -6.89 2.01 -4.47
N SER A 114 -6.24 1.37 -5.45
CA SER A 114 -5.69 0.02 -5.30
C SER A 114 -4.55 0.01 -4.29
N TYR A 115 -3.65 0.99 -4.34
CA TYR A 115 -2.53 1.11 -3.43
C TYR A 115 -2.98 1.37 -1.98
N GLN A 116 -3.95 2.27 -1.78
CA GLN A 116 -4.54 2.51 -0.45
C GLN A 116 -5.25 1.28 0.11
N ARG A 117 -5.98 0.53 -0.75
CA ARG A 117 -6.61 -0.72 -0.34
C ARG A 117 -5.56 -1.74 0.08
N ALA A 118 -4.50 -1.87 -0.71
CA ALA A 118 -3.39 -2.76 -0.42
C ALA A 118 -2.75 -2.43 0.93
N LEU A 119 -2.44 -1.16 1.19
CA LEU A 119 -1.89 -0.69 2.47
C LEU A 119 -2.79 -1.00 3.66
N ARG A 120 -4.12 -0.87 3.54
CA ARG A 120 -5.04 -1.27 4.61
C ARG A 120 -5.01 -2.78 4.89
N THR A 121 -4.87 -3.61 3.85
CA THR A 121 -4.72 -5.05 4.00
C THR A 121 -3.43 -5.40 4.74
N VAL A 122 -2.30 -4.77 4.39
CA VAL A 122 -1.03 -4.95 5.14
C VAL A 122 -1.16 -4.42 6.57
N GLY A 123 -1.83 -3.28 6.72
CA GLY A 123 -2.34 -2.68 7.96
C GLY A 123 -2.82 -3.70 8.94
N HIS A 124 -3.89 -4.31 8.50
CA HIS A 124 -4.61 -5.31 9.24
C HIS A 124 -3.73 -6.55 9.53
N ASN A 125 -2.98 -7.03 8.53
CA ASN A 125 -2.23 -8.28 8.64
C ASN A 125 -0.98 -8.19 9.53
N ALA A 126 -0.33 -7.03 9.59
CA ALA A 126 0.87 -6.85 10.41
C ALA A 126 0.57 -6.24 11.79
N GLY A 127 -0.70 -6.23 12.23
CA GLY A 127 -1.10 -5.82 13.57
C GLY A 127 -0.84 -4.34 13.90
N TRP A 128 -0.62 -3.49 12.89
CA TRP A 128 -0.33 -2.07 13.07
C TRP A 128 -1.59 -1.22 12.84
N SER A 129 -2.01 -0.48 13.87
CA SER A 129 -3.22 0.38 13.85
C SER A 129 -2.95 1.86 13.55
N THR A 130 -1.89 2.19 12.83
CA THR A 130 -1.49 3.60 12.62
C THR A 130 -1.46 3.99 11.14
N LEU A 131 -2.60 3.85 10.47
CA LEU A 131 -2.98 4.78 9.41
C LEU A 131 -4.50 4.87 9.34
N THR A 132 -5.11 5.40 10.39
CA THR A 132 -6.45 5.97 10.24
C THR A 132 -6.33 7.06 9.18
N ALA A 133 -6.98 6.79 8.04
CA ALA A 133 -7.14 7.70 6.95
C ALA A 133 -7.53 9.08 7.49
N ASP A 134 -6.87 10.14 7.01
CA ASP A 134 -7.40 11.49 7.11
C ASP A 134 -8.81 11.46 6.49
N PRO A 135 -9.90 11.60 7.28
CA PRO A 135 -11.23 11.59 6.73
C PRO A 135 -11.38 12.83 5.84
N PRO A 136 -12.06 12.73 4.68
CA PRO A 136 -12.38 13.92 3.92
C PRO A 136 -13.18 14.84 4.84
N SER A 137 -12.69 16.07 5.02
CA SER A 137 -13.34 17.12 5.79
C SER A 137 -14.76 17.33 5.28
N ARG A 138 -15.71 16.60 5.86
CA ARG A 138 -17.13 16.85 5.67
C ARG A 138 -17.55 17.69 6.87
N ALA A 139 -17.33 18.99 6.75
CA ALA A 139 -18.13 19.96 7.47
C ALA A 139 -19.58 19.73 7.04
N VAL A 140 -20.33 18.96 7.82
CA VAL A 140 -21.79 19.04 7.84
C VAL A 140 -22.11 19.73 9.14
N ALA A 141 -22.49 21.00 9.03
CA ALA A 141 -23.11 21.75 10.10
C ALA A 141 -24.36 20.97 10.55
N ALA A 142 -24.33 20.44 11.78
CA ALA A 142 -25.52 20.04 12.50
C ALA A 142 -25.72 21.05 13.63
N THR A 143 -26.48 22.08 13.31
CA THR A 143 -27.04 23.04 14.26
C THR A 143 -28.02 22.33 15.18
N GLY A 144 -27.76 22.40 16.49
CA GLY A 144 -28.77 22.41 17.55
C GLY A 144 -29.34 21.07 18.04
N ARG A 145 -28.99 20.69 19.28
CA ARG A 145 -29.90 20.66 20.46
C ARG A 145 -29.34 19.76 21.57
N SER A 146 -29.40 20.28 22.79
CA SER A 146 -28.91 19.81 24.10
C SER A 146 -29.38 18.41 24.56
N PRO A 147 -28.75 17.86 25.64
CA PRO A 147 -28.62 16.44 25.91
C PRO A 147 -29.68 15.91 26.87
N HIS A 148 -30.11 14.67 26.68
CA HIS A 148 -30.69 13.86 27.75
C HIS A 148 -30.33 12.38 27.53
N ASP A 149 -29.56 11.88 28.51
CA ASP A 149 -29.76 10.59 29.17
C ASP A 149 -29.67 9.31 28.33
N ALA A 150 -28.57 8.57 28.49
CA ALA A 150 -28.56 7.12 28.40
C ALA A 150 -27.29 6.54 29.07
N THR A 151 -27.51 6.00 30.26
CA THR A 151 -26.63 5.22 31.13
C THR A 151 -25.84 4.12 30.41
N VAL A 152 -24.53 4.07 30.70
CA VAL A 152 -23.66 2.92 30.39
C VAL A 152 -23.89 1.85 31.45
N VAL A 153 -24.53 0.73 31.08
CA VAL A 153 -24.50 -0.51 31.88
C VAL A 153 -23.39 -1.41 31.33
N ALA A 154 -22.34 -1.54 32.11
CA ALA A 154 -21.31 -2.56 31.93
C ALA A 154 -21.89 -3.94 32.29
N SER A 155 -21.59 -4.95 31.47
CA SER A 155 -21.82 -6.37 31.80
C SER A 155 -20.46 -7.11 31.91
N PRO A 156 -20.31 -8.04 32.87
CA PRO A 156 -19.02 -8.53 33.39
C PRO A 156 -18.39 -9.70 32.60
N PRO A 157 -17.11 -10.05 32.88
CA PRO A 157 -16.41 -11.17 32.23
C PRO A 157 -16.82 -12.53 32.82
N ALA A 158 -16.90 -13.55 31.97
CA ALA A 158 -17.00 -14.95 32.38
C ALA A 158 -15.60 -15.60 32.40
N THR A 159 -15.18 -16.08 33.57
CA THR A 159 -13.99 -16.91 33.84
C THR A 159 -14.30 -18.42 33.64
N PRO A 160 -13.29 -19.31 33.73
CA PRO A 160 -13.20 -20.53 32.90
C PRO A 160 -13.64 -21.83 33.61
N PHE A 161 -13.80 -22.89 32.83
CA PHE A 161 -13.89 -24.28 33.29
C PHE A 161 -12.91 -25.11 32.45
N ALA A 162 -11.76 -25.55 32.97
CA ALA A 162 -11.53 -26.74 33.81
C ALA A 162 -11.56 -28.06 33.01
N SER A 163 -10.37 -28.60 32.75
CA SER A 163 -10.13 -30.05 32.55
C SER A 163 -10.41 -30.82 33.86
N PRO A 164 -10.76 -32.12 33.80
CA PRO A 164 -9.72 -33.13 34.12
C PRO A 164 -9.86 -34.54 33.48
N VAL A 165 -8.70 -35.12 33.20
CA VAL A 165 -8.15 -36.47 33.54
C VAL A 165 -8.84 -37.82 33.18
N ALA A 166 -8.02 -38.65 32.50
CA ALA A 166 -7.78 -40.11 32.56
C ALA A 166 -8.86 -41.17 32.28
N GLY A 167 -8.50 -42.08 31.35
CA GLY A 167 -9.07 -43.43 31.19
C GLY A 167 -8.13 -44.34 30.40
N THR A 168 -7.50 -45.28 31.10
CA THR A 168 -6.45 -46.23 30.67
C THR A 168 -6.98 -47.38 29.81
N ARG A 169 -6.22 -47.86 28.82
CA ARG A 169 -6.05 -49.32 28.61
C ARG A 169 -4.85 -49.69 27.71
N ARG A 170 -3.94 -50.48 28.29
CA ARG A 170 -2.96 -51.34 27.62
C ARG A 170 -3.60 -52.69 27.24
N ALA A 171 -3.17 -53.27 26.12
CA ALA A 171 -2.70 -54.67 25.92
C ALA A 171 -2.79 -54.99 24.41
N ARG A 172 -1.67 -55.24 23.71
CA ARG A 172 -0.91 -56.50 23.60
C ARG A 172 -1.59 -57.52 22.69
N THR A 173 -1.07 -57.67 21.47
CA THR A 173 -0.53 -58.93 20.91
C THR A 173 0.40 -58.59 19.77
#